data_AF-A0A9E4LQL5-F1
#
_entry.id   AF-A0A9E4LQL5-F1
#
_cell.length_a   1.000
_cell.length_b   1.000
_cell.length_c   1.000
_cell.angle_alpha   90.00
_cell.angle_beta   90.00
_cell.angle_gamma   90.00
#
_symmetry.space_group_name_H-M   'P 1'
#
loop_
_entity.id
_entity.type
_entity.pdbx_description
1 polymer ?
#
loop_
_entity_poly.entity_id
_entity_poly.type
_entity_poly.pdbx_seq_one_letter_code
_entity_poly.pdbx_strand_id
1 'polypeptide(L)'
;MIVSYEIHTFVGGEWKIDSIFDSRDLALSEARRIDEGKRYSAVRVIEESFDEGTQRVNSRTIYRGSKIDDENADALERKKRVRTEVQARDAKKKIEKKQAARAQAQKTKKKNFQGAMLMVFLKATGIVIFGAGVIIGIRYLALHF
;
A
#
# COMPACT_ATOMS: atom_id res chain seq x y z
N MET A 1 -0.48 45.13 -1.93
CA MET A 1 0.18 43.82 -1.67
C MET A 1 1.62 43.98 -2.05
N ILE A 2 2.49 43.92 -1.06
CA ILE A 2 3.93 44.12 -1.21
C ILE A 2 4.58 42.75 -1.01
N VAL A 3 5.48 42.35 -1.90
CA VAL A 3 6.17 41.05 -1.82
C VAL A 3 7.67 41.27 -1.85
N SER A 4 8.39 40.64 -0.92
CA SER A 4 9.84 40.59 -0.86
C SER A 4 10.33 39.14 -0.82
N TYR A 5 11.57 38.93 -1.26
CA TYR A 5 12.21 37.62 -1.29
C TYR A 5 13.53 37.66 -0.55
N GLU A 6 13.62 36.95 0.57
CA GLU A 6 14.81 36.91 1.42
C GLU A 6 15.57 35.60 1.22
N ILE A 7 16.87 35.70 0.93
CA ILE A 7 17.78 34.55 0.94
C ILE A 7 18.34 34.41 2.34
N HIS A 8 18.17 33.23 2.94
CA HIS A 8 18.79 32.89 4.22
C HIS A 8 19.83 31.80 4.01
N THR A 9 20.96 31.94 4.69
CA THR A 9 22.03 30.94 4.74
C THR A 9 22.12 30.38 6.16
N PHE A 10 22.40 29.07 6.27
CA PHE A 10 22.56 28.41 7.55
C PHE A 10 24.05 28.29 7.89
N VAL A 11 24.48 29.01 8.94
CA VAL A 11 25.88 29.09 9.36
C VAL A 11 25.95 29.00 10.88
N GLY A 12 26.76 28.06 11.40
CA GLY A 12 26.99 27.95 12.85
C GLY A 12 25.76 27.55 13.66
N GLY A 13 24.77 26.89 13.04
CA GLY A 13 23.54 26.49 13.73
C GLY A 13 22.40 27.51 13.64
N GLU A 14 22.61 28.66 12.99
CA GLU A 14 21.65 29.74 12.91
C GLU A 14 21.34 30.12 11.45
N TRP A 15 20.11 30.57 11.21
CA TRP A 15 19.70 31.16 9.94
C TRP A 15 20.06 32.65 9.93
N LYS A 16 20.80 33.09 8.92
CA LYS A 16 21.13 34.50 8.70
C LYS A 16 20.57 34.96 7.38
N ILE A 17 20.00 36.16 7.34
CA ILE A 17 19.60 36.81 6.09
C ILE A 17 20.88 37.22 5.38
N ASP A 18 21.04 36.73 4.16
CA ASP A 18 22.19 37.03 3.31
C ASP A 18 21.88 38.19 2.36
N SER A 19 20.70 38.17 1.74
CA SER A 19 20.27 39.16 0.74
C SER A 19 18.73 39.23 0.65
N ILE A 20 18.20 40.38 0.20
CA ILE A 20 16.77 40.64 -0.02
C ILE A 20 16.57 41.13 -1.45
N PHE A 21 15.52 40.65 -2.13
CA PHE A 21 15.20 40.96 -3.52
C PHE A 21 13.72 41.27 -3.70
N ASP A 22 13.41 42.12 -4.69
CA ASP A 22 12.03 42.41 -5.10
C ASP A 22 11.52 41.42 -6.17
N SER A 23 12.44 40.68 -6.80
CA SER A 23 12.13 39.73 -7.88
C SER A 23 12.38 38.29 -7.45
N ARG A 24 11.37 37.45 -7.65
CA ARG A 24 11.41 36.02 -7.37
C ARG A 24 12.52 35.32 -8.15
N ASP A 25 12.57 35.56 -9.45
CA ASP A 25 13.48 34.84 -10.35
C ASP A 25 14.93 35.18 -10.05
N LEU A 26 15.20 36.45 -9.71
CA LEU A 26 16.53 36.88 -9.29
C LEU A 26 16.93 36.21 -7.96
N ALA A 27 16.05 36.24 -6.96
CA ALA A 27 16.29 35.59 -5.67
C ALA A 27 16.56 34.08 -5.81
N LEU A 28 15.79 33.39 -6.65
CA LEU A 28 15.95 31.96 -6.91
C LEU A 28 17.24 31.65 -7.66
N SER A 29 17.59 32.45 -8.67
CA SER A 29 18.84 32.27 -9.41
C SER A 29 20.04 32.42 -8.49
N GLU A 30 19.98 33.37 -7.55
CA GLU A 30 21.09 33.65 -6.68
C GLU A 30 21.19 32.69 -5.50
N ALA A 31 20.06 32.26 -4.96
CA ALA A 31 20.03 31.17 -3.99
C ALA A 31 20.62 29.88 -4.57
N ARG A 32 20.33 29.56 -5.84
CA ARG A 32 20.91 28.40 -6.52
C ARG A 32 22.43 28.55 -6.67
N ARG A 33 22.91 29.72 -7.09
CA ARG A 33 24.36 29.98 -7.20
C ARG A 33 25.08 29.81 -5.85
N ILE A 34 24.47 30.29 -4.76
CA ILE A 34 25.02 30.16 -3.40
C ILE A 34 25.05 28.69 -2.97
N ASP A 35 23.97 27.95 -3.24
CA ASP A 35 23.83 26.54 -2.91
C ASP A 35 24.82 25.65 -3.68
N GLU A 36 24.98 25.90 -4.98
CA GLU A 36 25.97 25.24 -5.85
C GLU A 36 27.41 25.48 -5.38
N GLY A 37 27.68 26.65 -4.81
CA GLY A 37 28.98 26.97 -4.20
C GLY A 37 29.30 26.10 -2.98
N LYS A 38 28.32 25.39 -2.40
CA LYS A 38 28.46 24.47 -1.25
C LYS A 38 29.20 25.09 -0.05
N ARG A 39 29.20 26.43 0.06
CA ARG A 39 29.86 27.15 1.17
C ARG A 39 29.07 27.01 2.46
N TYR A 40 27.75 26.98 2.36
CA TYR A 40 26.84 26.89 3.48
C TYR A 40 26.23 25.49 3.58
N SER A 41 25.80 25.09 4.78
CA SER A 41 25.17 23.79 5.02
C SER A 41 23.75 23.71 4.48
N ALA A 42 23.05 24.86 4.44
CA ALA A 42 21.73 25.00 3.84
C ALA A 42 21.50 26.45 3.39
N VAL A 43 20.64 26.59 2.39
CA VAL A 43 20.17 27.86 1.81
C VAL A 43 18.65 27.77 1.69
N ARG A 44 17.93 28.85 1.94
CA ARG A 44 16.49 28.91 1.66
C ARG A 44 16.11 30.28 1.14
N VAL A 45 15.04 30.33 0.35
CA VAL A 45 14.41 31.60 -0.06
C VAL A 45 13.04 31.68 0.59
N ILE A 46 12.79 32.79 1.27
CA ILE A 46 11.51 33.11 1.89
C ILE A 46 10.85 34.19 1.04
N GLU A 47 9.64 33.91 0.58
CA GLU A 47 8.71 34.91 0.06
C GLU A 47 7.93 35.47 1.24
N GLU A 48 7.99 36.78 1.43
CA GLU A 48 7.21 37.50 2.42
C GLU A 48 6.22 38.41 1.67
N SER A 49 4.92 38.19 1.90
CA SER A 49 3.86 39.00 1.32
C SER A 49 3.11 39.74 2.40
N PHE A 50 3.02 41.07 2.28
CA PHE A 50 2.22 41.92 3.14
C PHE A 50 0.89 42.28 2.46
N ASP A 51 -0.20 41.94 3.15
CA ASP A 51 -1.55 42.34 2.76
C ASP A 51 -1.98 43.57 3.56
N GLU A 52 -2.02 44.72 2.89
CA GLU A 52 -2.43 46.00 3.47
C GLU A 52 -3.89 46.01 3.94
N GLY A 53 -4.77 45.21 3.31
CA GLY A 53 -6.18 45.17 3.65
C GLY A 53 -6.44 44.46 4.98
N THR A 54 -5.65 43.43 5.27
CA THR A 54 -5.76 42.67 6.53
C THR A 54 -4.68 43.01 7.55
N GLN A 55 -3.69 43.85 7.18
CA GLN A 55 -2.50 44.17 7.97
C GLN A 55 -1.75 42.91 8.42
N ARG A 56 -1.68 41.89 7.55
CA ARG A 56 -1.04 40.61 7.85
C ARG A 56 0.18 40.37 6.96
N VAL A 57 1.20 39.80 7.59
CA VAL A 57 2.39 39.27 6.92
C VAL A 57 2.19 37.76 6.75
N ASN A 58 2.40 37.27 5.53
CA ASN A 58 2.47 35.86 5.23
C ASN A 58 3.88 35.54 4.73
N SER A 59 4.48 34.48 5.29
CA SER A 59 5.83 34.07 4.98
C SER A 59 5.83 32.63 4.50
N ARG A 60 6.44 32.37 3.34
CA ARG A 60 6.51 31.06 2.71
C ARG A 60 7.91 30.78 2.19
N THR A 61 8.46 29.62 2.53
CA THR A 61 9.69 29.15 1.87
C THR A 61 9.39 28.67 0.45
N ILE A 62 10.04 29.28 -0.55
CA ILE A 62 9.87 28.96 -1.98
C ILE A 62 11.06 28.20 -2.57
N TYR A 63 12.19 28.18 -1.87
CA TYR A 63 13.37 27.39 -2.22
C TYR A 63 14.04 26.85 -0.96
N ARG A 64 14.58 25.63 -1.04
CA ARG A 64 15.38 25.03 0.01
C ARG A 64 16.49 24.19 -0.63
N GLY A 65 17.73 24.58 -0.36
CA GLY A 65 18.94 23.85 -0.65
C GLY A 65 19.59 23.37 0.65
N SER A 66 20.11 22.16 0.68
CA SER A 66 20.72 21.54 1.85
C SER A 66 21.72 20.51 1.39
N LYS A 67 22.94 20.55 1.93
CA LYS A 67 23.97 19.52 1.65
C LYS A 67 23.48 18.11 2.00
N ILE A 68 22.59 18.01 2.98
CA ILE A 68 22.08 16.73 3.51
C ILE A 68 20.89 16.23 2.67
N ASP A 69 20.18 17.12 1.98
CA ASP A 69 18.99 16.75 1.21
C ASP A 69 19.37 15.94 -0.03
N ASP A 70 20.52 16.21 -0.64
CA ASP A 70 21.07 15.43 -1.76
C ASP A 70 21.38 13.97 -1.33
N GLU A 71 22.07 13.79 -0.20
CA GLU A 71 22.39 12.44 0.31
C GLU A 71 21.15 11.68 0.78
N ASN A 72 20.16 12.40 1.32
CA ASN A 72 18.88 11.83 1.74
C ASN A 72 17.96 11.47 0.57
N ALA A 73 18.04 12.17 -0.56
CA ALA A 73 17.24 11.84 -1.74
C ALA A 73 17.55 10.42 -2.24
N ASP A 74 18.83 10.06 -2.33
CA ASP A 74 19.27 8.71 -2.71
C ASP A 74 18.85 7.64 -1.70
N ALA A 75 18.87 7.98 -0.41
CA ALA A 75 18.39 7.08 0.64
C ALA A 75 16.86 6.88 0.56
N LEU A 76 16.11 7.94 0.23
CA LEU A 76 14.66 7.90 0.07
C LEU A 76 14.25 7.09 -1.16
N GLU A 77 14.96 7.24 -2.28
CA GLU A 77 14.72 6.43 -3.48
C GLU A 77 14.99 4.95 -3.23
N ARG A 78 16.11 4.62 -2.56
CA ARG A 78 16.43 3.24 -2.16
C ARG A 78 15.32 2.65 -1.29
N LYS A 79 14.82 3.38 -0.30
CA LYS A 79 13.70 2.95 0.54
C LYS A 79 12.41 2.73 -0.25
N LYS A 80 12.10 3.61 -1.22
CA LYS A 80 10.93 3.45 -2.10
C LYS A 80 11.03 2.18 -2.94
N ARG A 81 12.19 1.90 -3.54
CA ARG A 81 12.41 0.68 -4.34
C ARG A 81 12.22 -0.59 -3.51
N VAL A 82 12.85 -0.66 -2.33
CA VAL A 82 12.70 -1.80 -1.40
C VAL A 82 11.25 -1.99 -0.98
N ARG A 83 10.53 -0.90 -0.67
CA ARG A 83 9.11 -0.99 -0.28
C ARG A 83 8.24 -1.56 -1.40
N THR A 84 8.44 -1.11 -2.64
CA THR A 84 7.70 -1.62 -3.81
C THR A 84 7.98 -3.11 -4.04
N GLU A 85 9.24 -3.53 -3.92
CA GLU A 85 9.63 -4.92 -4.12
C GLU A 85 9.06 -5.85 -3.05
N VAL A 86 9.10 -5.43 -1.78
CA VAL A 86 8.50 -6.19 -0.66
C VAL A 86 6.99 -6.30 -0.84
N GLN A 87 6.29 -5.21 -1.19
CA GLN A 87 4.85 -5.23 -1.43
C GLN A 87 4.46 -6.14 -2.60
N ALA A 88 5.23 -6.13 -3.70
CA ALA A 88 4.99 -7.02 -4.83
C ALA A 88 5.19 -8.50 -4.45
N ARG A 89 6.21 -8.80 -3.64
CA ARG A 89 6.47 -10.16 -3.15
C ARG A 89 5.36 -10.66 -2.22
N ASP A 90 4.89 -9.80 -1.32
CA ASP A 90 3.82 -10.16 -0.38
C ASP A 90 2.47 -10.32 -1.08
N ALA A 91 2.18 -9.49 -2.09
CA ALA A 91 1.01 -9.64 -2.93
C ALA A 91 1.00 -10.99 -3.67
N LYS A 92 2.13 -11.40 -4.27
CA LYS A 92 2.26 -12.71 -4.93
C LYS A 92 2.04 -13.86 -3.96
N LYS A 93 2.70 -13.84 -2.79
CA LYS A 93 2.52 -14.87 -1.75
C LYS A 93 1.06 -14.98 -1.27
N LYS A 94 0.36 -13.85 -1.16
CA LYS A 94 -1.06 -13.84 -0.72
C LYS A 94 -1.98 -14.45 -1.78
N ILE A 95 -1.71 -14.20 -3.07
CA ILE A 95 -2.45 -14.80 -4.18
C ILE A 95 -2.22 -16.31 -4.21
N GLU A 96 -0.97 -16.77 -4.12
CA GLU A 96 -0.61 -18.19 -4.11
C GLU A 96 -1.27 -18.94 -2.95
N LYS A 97 -1.20 -18.38 -1.72
CA LYS A 97 -1.86 -18.97 -0.55
C LYS A 97 -3.38 -19.07 -0.73
N LYS A 98 -4.01 -18.03 -1.31
CA LYS A 98 -5.46 -18.03 -1.56
C LYS A 98 -5.87 -19.05 -2.61
N GLN A 99 -5.05 -19.23 -3.66
CA GLN A 99 -5.28 -20.24 -4.68
C GLN A 99 -5.09 -21.66 -4.13
N ALA A 100 -4.04 -21.92 -3.36
CA ALA A 100 -3.79 -23.20 -2.71
C ALA A 100 -4.93 -23.57 -1.74
N ALA A 101 -5.39 -22.62 -0.91
CA ALA A 101 -6.52 -22.83 0.01
C ALA A 101 -7.82 -23.15 -0.74
N ARG A 102 -8.11 -22.48 -1.86
CA ARG A 102 -9.28 -22.77 -2.70
C ARG A 102 -9.22 -24.17 -3.33
N ALA A 103 -8.05 -24.58 -3.82
CA ALA A 103 -7.85 -25.91 -4.40
C ALA A 103 -8.05 -27.02 -3.34
N GLN A 104 -7.55 -26.81 -2.12
CA GLN A 104 -7.78 -27.75 -1.01
C GLN A 104 -9.25 -27.83 -0.60
N ALA A 105 -9.95 -26.69 -0.50
CA ALA A 105 -11.37 -26.65 -0.17
C ALA A 105 -12.27 -27.33 -1.23
N GLN A 106 -11.89 -27.30 -2.51
CA GLN A 106 -12.61 -28.00 -3.56
C GLN A 106 -12.40 -29.53 -3.48
N LYS A 107 -11.18 -29.98 -3.16
CA LYS A 107 -10.88 -31.41 -2.98
C LYS A 107 -11.65 -32.01 -1.80
N THR A 108 -11.74 -31.30 -0.67
CA THR A 108 -12.51 -31.77 0.49
C THR A 108 -14.01 -31.83 0.20
N LYS A 109 -14.58 -30.84 -0.50
CA LYS A 109 -15.99 -30.87 -0.93
C LYS A 109 -16.31 -32.06 -1.83
N LYS A 110 -15.45 -32.38 -2.81
CA LYS A 110 -15.64 -33.54 -3.71
C LYS A 110 -15.61 -34.86 -2.94
N LYS A 111 -14.68 -35.02 -1.99
CA LYS A 111 -14.57 -36.23 -1.15
C LYS A 111 -15.82 -36.43 -0.28
N ASN A 112 -16.34 -35.35 0.30
CA ASN A 112 -17.55 -35.42 1.13
C ASN A 112 -18.80 -35.73 0.29
N PHE A 113 -18.89 -35.20 -0.93
CA PHE A 113 -20.01 -35.50 -1.84
C PHE A 113 -20.02 -36.96 -2.30
N GLN A 114 -18.85 -37.52 -2.65
CA GLN A 114 -18.73 -38.94 -3.01
C GLN A 114 -19.09 -39.87 -1.85
N GLY A 115 -18.63 -39.57 -0.63
CA GLY A 115 -18.99 -40.33 0.57
C GLY A 115 -20.50 -40.29 0.88
N ALA A 116 -21.11 -39.11 0.73
CA ALA A 116 -22.56 -38.96 0.91
C ALA A 116 -23.36 -39.75 -0.13
N MET A 117 -22.95 -39.70 -1.40
CA MET A 117 -23.63 -40.42 -2.49
C MET A 117 -23.53 -41.94 -2.32
N LEU A 118 -22.36 -42.46 -1.90
CA LEU A 118 -22.19 -43.89 -1.60
C LEU A 118 -23.11 -44.34 -0.45
N MET A 119 -23.23 -43.53 0.60
CA MET A 119 -24.09 -43.83 1.75
C MET A 119 -25.58 -43.83 1.36
N VAL A 120 -26.01 -42.90 0.50
CA VAL A 120 -27.38 -42.89 -0.05
C VAL A 120 -27.65 -44.15 -0.88
N PHE A 121 -26.70 -44.55 -1.72
CA PHE A 121 -26.83 -45.76 -2.55
C PHE A 121 -26.97 -47.03 -1.70
N LEU A 122 -26.10 -47.21 -0.69
CA LEU A 122 -26.16 -48.33 0.24
C LEU A 122 -27.51 -48.43 0.96
N LYS A 123 -28.06 -47.29 1.42
CA LYS A 123 -29.37 -47.26 2.08
C LYS A 123 -30.49 -47.64 1.12
N ALA A 124 -30.48 -47.09 -0.10
CA ALA A 124 -31.48 -47.41 -1.11
C ALA A 124 -31.46 -48.91 -1.47
N THR A 125 -30.27 -49.49 -1.66
CA THR A 125 -30.13 -50.93 -1.93
C THR A 125 -30.61 -51.79 -0.77
N GLY A 126 -30.33 -51.40 0.48
CA GLY A 126 -30.82 -52.11 1.67
C GLY A 126 -32.35 -52.15 1.75
N ILE A 127 -33.03 -51.04 1.44
CA ILE A 127 -34.50 -50.97 1.41
C ILE A 127 -35.08 -51.91 0.34
N VAL A 128 -34.47 -51.95 -0.84
CA VAL A 128 -34.91 -52.81 -1.95
C VAL A 128 -34.77 -54.29 -1.58
N ILE A 129 -33.62 -54.69 -1.02
CA ILE A 129 -33.37 -56.08 -0.59
C ILE A 129 -34.35 -56.48 0.52
N PHE A 130 -34.56 -55.59 1.50
CA PHE A 130 -35.49 -55.86 2.59
C PHE A 130 -36.93 -55.98 2.08
N GLY A 131 -37.37 -55.08 1.20
CA GLY A 131 -38.70 -55.13 0.58
C GLY A 131 -38.92 -56.40 -0.23
N ALA A 132 -37.95 -56.79 -1.05
CA ALA A 132 -38.00 -58.04 -1.81
C ALA A 132 -38.05 -59.28 -0.89
N GLY A 133 -37.26 -59.28 0.19
CA GLY A 133 -37.25 -60.33 1.20
C GLY A 133 -38.60 -60.51 1.91
N VAL A 134 -39.25 -59.40 2.27
CA VAL A 134 -40.59 -59.42 2.88
C VAL A 134 -41.63 -60.00 1.92
N ILE A 135 -41.61 -59.59 0.65
CA ILE A 135 -42.55 -60.10 -0.38
C ILE A 135 -42.37 -61.60 -0.58
N ILE A 136 -41.11 -62.06 -0.69
CA ILE A 136 -40.81 -63.49 -0.84
C ILE A 136 -41.23 -64.27 0.41
N GLY A 137 -40.97 -63.74 1.61
CA GLY A 137 -41.34 -64.36 2.87
C GLY A 137 -42.86 -64.51 3.04
N ILE A 138 -43.63 -63.46 2.74
CA ILE A 138 -45.10 -63.51 2.77
C ILE A 138 -45.62 -64.55 1.79
N ARG A 139 -45.07 -64.61 0.56
CA ARG A 139 -45.47 -65.59 -0.44
C ARG A 139 -45.18 -67.04 0.00
N TYR A 140 -44.05 -67.27 0.64
CA TYR A 140 -43.67 -68.60 1.12
C TYR A 140 -44.60 -69.08 2.25
N LEU A 141 -44.93 -68.18 3.19
CA LEU A 141 -45.89 -68.42 4.26
C LEU A 141 -47.30 -68.68 3.74
N ALA A 142 -47.76 -67.92 2.75
CA ALA A 142 -49.08 -68.09 2.14
C ALA A 142 -49.24 -69.37 1.31
N LEU A 143 -48.15 -70.03 0.93
CA LEU A 143 -48.15 -71.31 0.20
C LEU A 143 -48.11 -72.54 1.14
N HIS A 144 -47.81 -72.35 2.42
CA HIS A 144 -47.68 -73.42 3.43
C HIS A 144 -48.80 -73.40 4.48
N PHE A 145 -49.87 -72.64 4.22
CA PHE A 145 -51.15 -72.63 4.93
C PHE A 145 -52.26 -72.93 3.94
#